data_AF-A0A937TNA8-F1
#
_entry.id   AF-A0A937TNA8-F1
#
_cell.length_a   1.000
_cell.length_b   1.000
_cell.length_c   1.000
_cell.angle_alpha   90.00
_cell.angle_beta   90.00
_cell.angle_gamma   90.00
#
_symmetry.space_group_name_H-M   'P 1'
#
loop_
_entity.id
_entity.type
_entity.pdbx_description
1 polymer ?
#
loop_
_entity_poly.entity_id
_entity_poly.type
_entity_poly.pdbx_seq_one_letter_code
_entity_poly.pdbx_strand_id
1 'polypeptide(L)'
;MKLNDLLYLETDDSCAICGNRGIQVLTKHHINGNRSNNTYENQIVLCHNCHHKITNKKGLIKSQIIDRKRHLIHKTITTYGLNALKIAERNNFGVIAMPFLLYHLVDLGYMTKEEEQMGYGDQDDATARFAITKKGKNLVKKWFV
;
A
#
# COMPACT_ATOMS: atom_id res chain seq x y z
N MET A 1 -2.95 -7.67 -9.25
CA MET A 1 -3.27 -8.47 -8.05
C MET A 1 -4.69 -8.18 -7.57
N LYS A 2 -5.46 -9.18 -7.06
CA LYS A 2 -6.79 -8.93 -6.49
C LYS A 2 -6.65 -8.25 -5.12
N LEU A 3 -7.62 -7.41 -4.75
CA LEU A 3 -7.61 -6.66 -3.49
C LEU A 3 -7.49 -7.56 -2.25
N ASN A 4 -8.15 -8.73 -2.26
CA ASN A 4 -8.11 -9.64 -1.13
C ASN A 4 -6.70 -10.16 -0.90
N ASP A 5 -6.04 -10.64 -1.96
CA ASP A 5 -4.70 -11.19 -1.90
C ASP A 5 -3.71 -10.15 -1.36
N LEU A 6 -3.83 -8.89 -1.79
CA LEU A 6 -3.04 -7.78 -1.28
C LEU A 6 -3.21 -7.56 0.24
N LEU A 7 -4.45 -7.62 0.73
CA LEU A 7 -4.76 -7.40 2.15
C LEU A 7 -4.26 -8.53 3.06
N TYR A 8 -4.20 -9.76 2.56
CA TYR A 8 -3.65 -10.88 3.32
C TYR A 8 -2.11 -10.92 3.24
N LEU A 9 -1.55 -10.58 2.07
CA LEU A 9 -0.10 -10.46 1.87
C LEU A 9 0.51 -9.33 2.71
N GLU A 10 -0.13 -8.15 2.81
CA GLU A 10 0.42 -7.03 3.59
C GLU A 10 0.63 -7.39 5.08
N THR A 11 -0.18 -8.32 5.59
CA THR A 11 -0.13 -8.78 6.98
C THR A 11 0.48 -10.17 7.16
N ASP A 12 1.06 -10.76 6.12
CA ASP A 12 1.63 -12.12 6.17
C ASP A 12 0.62 -13.16 6.74
N ASP A 13 -0.62 -13.14 6.23
CA ASP A 13 -1.73 -13.99 6.68
C ASP A 13 -2.01 -13.91 8.18
N SER A 14 -1.83 -12.72 8.76
CA SER A 14 -2.01 -12.47 10.19
C SER A 14 -2.90 -11.27 10.51
N CYS A 15 -3.38 -11.21 11.75
CA CYS A 15 -4.09 -10.06 12.27
C CYS A 15 -3.14 -8.86 12.40
N ALA A 16 -3.48 -7.72 11.79
CA ALA A 16 -2.68 -6.50 11.84
C ALA A 16 -2.46 -5.93 13.25
N ILE A 17 -3.23 -6.38 14.24
CA ILE A 17 -3.15 -5.88 15.63
C ILE A 17 -2.40 -6.84 16.53
N CYS A 18 -2.78 -8.12 16.56
CA CYS A 18 -2.24 -9.09 17.53
C CYS A 18 -1.37 -10.19 16.90
N GLY A 19 -1.22 -10.22 15.57
CA GLY A 19 -0.41 -11.22 14.89
C GLY A 19 -1.00 -12.64 14.82
N ASN A 20 -2.22 -12.86 15.29
CA ASN A 20 -2.88 -14.17 15.17
C ASN A 20 -2.99 -14.58 13.70
N ARG A 21 -2.53 -15.80 13.36
CA ARG A 21 -2.38 -16.27 11.98
C ARG A 21 -3.53 -17.17 11.53
N GLY A 22 -3.67 -17.27 10.22
CA GLY A 22 -4.58 -18.20 9.56
C GLY A 22 -5.77 -17.49 8.92
N ILE A 23 -5.86 -17.55 7.60
CA ILE A 23 -6.87 -16.82 6.80
C ILE A 23 -8.31 -17.09 7.30
N GLN A 24 -8.59 -18.31 7.74
CA GLN A 24 -9.88 -18.76 8.28
C GLN A 24 -10.36 -17.94 9.50
N VAL A 25 -9.44 -17.42 10.31
CA VAL A 25 -9.76 -16.67 11.54
C VAL A 25 -9.68 -15.15 11.34
N LEU A 26 -9.44 -14.71 10.10
CA LEU A 26 -9.26 -13.30 9.74
C LEU A 26 -10.49 -12.75 9.00
N THR A 27 -10.72 -11.46 9.22
CA THR A 27 -11.84 -10.69 8.66
C THR A 27 -11.34 -9.31 8.25
N LYS A 28 -12.03 -8.69 7.29
CA LYS A 28 -11.71 -7.33 6.84
C LYS A 28 -12.52 -6.33 7.66
N HIS A 29 -11.83 -5.35 8.20
CA HIS A 29 -12.45 -4.22 8.89
C HIS A 29 -12.35 -2.96 8.02
N HIS A 30 -13.49 -2.30 7.81
CA HIS A 30 -13.57 -1.01 7.11
C HIS A 30 -13.31 0.13 8.09
N ILE A 31 -12.18 0.82 7.94
CA ILE A 31 -11.69 1.85 8.88
C ILE A 31 -12.67 3.04 8.99
N ASN A 32 -13.34 3.39 7.89
CA ASN A 32 -14.37 4.44 7.89
C ASN A 32 -15.77 3.94 8.31
N GLY A 33 -15.95 2.65 8.58
CA GLY A 33 -17.24 2.03 8.91
C GLY A 33 -18.18 1.79 7.72
N ASN A 34 -17.86 2.29 6.53
CA ASN A 34 -18.66 2.13 5.33
C ASN A 34 -18.25 0.87 4.54
N ARG A 35 -19.11 -0.15 4.56
CA ARG A 35 -18.91 -1.44 3.88
C ARG A 35 -18.90 -1.36 2.35
N SER A 36 -19.46 -0.32 1.75
CA SER A 36 -19.42 -0.14 0.29
C SER A 36 -18.07 0.42 -0.19
N ASN A 37 -17.28 1.03 0.70
CA ASN A 37 -15.95 1.54 0.37
C ASN A 37 -14.89 0.43 0.47
N ASN A 38 -14.77 -0.35 -0.58
CA ASN A 38 -13.81 -1.45 -0.70
C ASN A 38 -12.46 -1.01 -1.28
N THR A 39 -11.96 0.16 -0.88
CA THR A 39 -10.60 0.58 -1.24
C THR A 39 -9.57 -0.10 -0.33
N TYR A 40 -8.42 -0.46 -0.88
CA TYR A 40 -7.30 -1.04 -0.15
C TYR A 40 -6.94 -0.27 1.13
N GLU A 41 -6.88 1.05 1.01
CA GLU A 41 -6.55 1.96 2.10
C GLU A 41 -7.60 2.00 3.21
N ASN A 42 -8.85 1.66 2.91
CA ASN A 42 -9.95 1.66 3.88
C ASN A 42 -10.12 0.31 4.58
N GLN A 43 -9.37 -0.72 4.17
CA GLN A 43 -9.51 -2.07 4.72
C GLN A 43 -8.26 -2.51 5.45
N ILE A 44 -8.45 -3.16 6.60
CA ILE A 44 -7.38 -3.76 7.39
C ILE A 44 -7.81 -5.17 7.84
N VAL A 45 -6.88 -6.12 7.81
CA VAL A 45 -7.15 -7.51 8.17
C VAL A 45 -6.98 -7.72 9.68
N LEU A 46 -8.02 -8.23 10.32
CA LEU A 46 -8.09 -8.45 11.76
C LEU A 46 -8.63 -9.84 12.08
N CYS A 47 -8.18 -10.46 13.17
CA CYS A 47 -8.87 -11.63 13.69
C CYS A 47 -10.25 -11.26 14.27
N HIS A 48 -11.14 -12.24 14.36
CA HIS A 48 -12.50 -12.06 14.89
C HIS A 48 -12.52 -11.35 16.25
N ASN A 49 -11.60 -11.69 17.15
CA ASN A 49 -11.49 -11.09 18.47
C ASN A 49 -11.11 -9.59 18.42
N CYS A 50 -10.09 -9.23 17.65
CA CYS A 50 -9.67 -7.84 17.49
C CYS A 50 -10.74 -7.01 16.77
N HIS A 51 -11.36 -7.57 15.73
CA HIS A 51 -12.45 -6.93 15.02
C HIS A 51 -13.63 -6.66 15.95
N HIS A 52 -14.06 -7.66 16.73
CA HIS A 52 -15.14 -7.51 17.70
C HIS A 52 -14.84 -6.45 18.76
N LYS A 53 -13.61 -6.40 19.29
CA LYS A 53 -13.20 -5.35 20.24
C LYS A 53 -13.33 -3.95 19.66
N ILE A 54 -12.89 -3.74 18.42
CA ILE A 54 -12.99 -2.45 17.73
C ILE A 54 -14.45 -2.06 17.50
N THR A 55 -15.27 -2.96 16.96
CA THR A 55 -16.69 -2.70 16.70
C THR A 55 -17.44 -2.30 17.97
N ASN A 56 -17.10 -2.90 19.11
CA ASN A 56 -17.69 -2.60 20.41
C ASN A 56 -16.99 -1.48 21.19
N LYS A 57 -16.08 -0.71 20.57
CA LYS A 57 -15.33 0.39 21.22
C LYS A 57 -14.53 -0.04 22.46
N LYS A 58 -14.12 -1.31 22.53
CA LYS A 58 -13.26 -1.91 23.58
C LYS A 58 -11.84 -2.24 23.07
N GLY A 59 -11.52 -1.84 21.84
CA GLY A 59 -10.24 -2.07 21.17
C GLY A 59 -9.48 -0.78 20.92
N LEU A 60 -8.60 -0.81 19.92
CA LEU A 60 -7.89 0.39 19.46
C LEU A 60 -8.87 1.47 19.00
N ILE A 61 -8.55 2.73 19.27
CA ILE A 61 -9.30 3.87 18.73
C ILE A 61 -9.01 4.06 17.24
N LYS A 62 -9.90 4.76 16.54
CA LYS A 62 -9.81 4.94 15.08
C LYS A 62 -8.46 5.51 14.62
N SER A 63 -7.87 6.46 15.35
CA SER A 63 -6.56 7.03 15.02
C SER A 63 -5.42 6.00 15.07
N GLN A 64 -5.45 5.08 16.04
CA GLN A 64 -4.47 3.99 16.14
C GLN A 64 -4.63 2.96 15.01
N ILE A 65 -5.87 2.72 14.54
CA ILE A 65 -6.13 1.84 13.39
C ILE A 65 -5.62 2.49 12.10
N ILE A 66 -5.87 3.80 11.93
CA ILE A 66 -5.34 4.59 10.81
C ILE A 66 -3.80 4.53 10.84
N ASP A 67 -3.18 4.76 11.99
CA ASP A 67 -1.73 4.68 12.11
C ASP A 67 -1.18 3.29 11.77
N ARG A 68 -1.84 2.22 12.27
CA ARG A 68 -1.49 0.85 11.90
C ARG A 68 -1.59 0.61 10.40
N LYS A 69 -2.65 1.07 9.75
CA LYS A 69 -2.81 0.94 8.30
C LYS A 69 -1.76 1.75 7.53
N ARG A 70 -1.41 2.94 8.00
CA ARG A 70 -0.32 3.76 7.43
C ARG A 70 1.00 3.00 7.43
N HIS A 71 1.33 2.33 8.54
CA HIS A 71 2.53 1.49 8.63
C HIS A 71 2.50 0.29 7.67
N LEU A 72 1.36 -0.38 7.54
CA LEU A 72 1.19 -1.47 6.57
C LEU A 72 1.35 -0.97 5.13
N ILE A 73 0.72 0.15 4.78
CA ILE A 73 0.88 0.78 3.46
C ILE A 73 2.35 1.09 3.20
N HIS A 74 3.06 1.68 4.17
CA HIS A 74 4.48 1.99 4.03
C HIS A 74 5.34 0.74 3.83
N LYS A 75 5.08 -0.35 4.57
CA LYS A 75 5.72 -1.66 4.36
C LYS A 75 5.48 -2.16 2.92
N THR A 76 4.23 -2.13 2.46
CA THR A 76 3.83 -2.60 1.12
C THR A 76 4.47 -1.79 0.00
N ILE A 77 4.51 -0.45 0.10
CA ILE A 77 5.08 0.41 -0.94
C ILE A 77 6.60 0.58 -0.81
N THR A 78 7.19 0.12 0.29
CA THR A 78 8.61 0.29 0.65
C THR A 78 9.05 1.75 0.84
N THR A 79 10.20 1.95 1.49
CA THR A 79 10.81 3.28 1.62
C THR A 79 11.18 3.87 0.26
N TYR A 80 11.73 3.06 -0.66
CA TYR A 80 12.10 3.52 -2.00
C TYR A 80 10.88 3.93 -2.81
N GLY A 81 9.81 3.14 -2.77
CA GLY A 81 8.57 3.47 -3.46
C GLY A 81 7.88 4.70 -2.89
N LEU A 82 7.87 4.89 -1.56
CA LEU A 82 7.33 6.12 -0.97
C LEU A 82 8.12 7.36 -1.41
N ASN A 83 9.45 7.27 -1.43
CA ASN A 83 10.30 8.38 -1.89
C ASN A 83 10.07 8.67 -3.38
N ALA A 84 9.97 7.63 -4.21
CA ALA A 84 9.65 7.77 -5.63
C ALA A 84 8.31 8.49 -5.84
N LEU A 85 7.26 8.10 -5.12
CA LEU A 85 5.95 8.75 -5.18
C LEU A 85 6.02 10.22 -4.77
N LYS A 86 6.72 10.55 -3.67
CA LYS A 86 6.88 11.94 -3.22
C LYS A 86 7.64 12.80 -4.23
N ILE A 87 8.69 12.27 -4.84
CA ILE A 87 9.46 13.00 -5.86
C ILE A 87 8.62 13.22 -7.11
N ALA A 88 7.97 12.16 -7.61
CA ALA A 88 7.11 12.22 -8.79
C ALA A 88 5.91 13.17 -8.60
N GLU A 89 5.37 13.27 -7.40
CA GLU A 89 4.30 14.24 -7.08
C GLU A 89 4.80 15.68 -7.17
N ARG A 90 6.01 15.96 -6.67
CA ARG A 90 6.59 17.32 -6.62
C ARG A 90 7.01 17.85 -7.98
N ASN A 91 7.60 17.00 -8.82
CA ASN A 91 8.18 17.41 -10.09
C ASN A 91 7.23 17.28 -11.29
N ASN A 92 6.08 16.60 -11.13
CA ASN A 92 5.14 16.25 -12.22
C ASN A 92 5.79 15.56 -13.45
N PHE A 93 7.02 15.05 -13.31
CA PHE A 93 7.77 14.37 -14.35
C PHE A 93 7.85 12.86 -14.09
N GLY A 94 7.99 12.45 -12.82
CA GLY A 94 8.23 11.06 -12.44
C GLY A 94 9.63 10.84 -11.85
N VAL A 95 10.07 9.58 -11.85
CA VAL A 95 11.41 9.18 -11.44
C VAL A 95 12.01 8.20 -12.44
N ILE A 96 13.34 8.19 -12.53
CA ILE A 96 14.09 7.16 -13.24
C ILE A 96 14.62 6.19 -12.17
N ALA A 97 14.33 4.91 -12.31
CA ALA A 97 14.76 3.90 -11.35
C ALA A 97 14.93 2.53 -12.00
N MET A 98 15.63 1.64 -11.32
CA MET A 98 15.66 0.22 -11.69
C MET A 98 14.26 -0.39 -11.50
N PRO A 99 13.73 -1.15 -12.48
CA PRO A 99 12.35 -1.62 -12.43
C PRO A 99 11.98 -2.44 -11.19
N PHE A 100 12.90 -3.29 -10.69
CA PHE A 100 12.63 -4.11 -9.50
C PHE A 100 12.35 -3.29 -8.24
N LEU A 101 12.76 -2.02 -8.19
CA LEU A 101 12.48 -1.13 -7.06
C LEU A 101 11.06 -0.59 -7.07
N LEU A 102 10.38 -0.52 -8.23
CA LEU A 102 9.11 0.22 -8.38
C LEU A 102 7.99 -0.57 -9.07
N TYR A 103 8.24 -1.76 -9.62
CA TYR A 103 7.18 -2.52 -10.29
C TYR A 103 6.00 -2.86 -9.37
N HIS A 104 6.24 -3.07 -8.08
CA HIS A 104 5.15 -3.23 -7.12
C HIS A 104 4.21 -2.01 -7.08
N LEU A 105 4.71 -0.79 -7.29
CA LEU A 105 3.86 0.40 -7.40
C LEU A 105 3.05 0.44 -8.70
N VAL A 106 3.60 -0.13 -9.77
CA VAL A 106 2.88 -0.30 -11.05
C VAL A 106 1.77 -1.33 -10.89
N ASP A 107 2.06 -2.47 -10.26
CA ASP A 107 1.08 -3.52 -9.97
C ASP A 107 -0.06 -3.04 -9.06
N LEU A 108 0.26 -2.13 -8.13
CA LEU A 108 -0.70 -1.47 -7.26
C LEU A 108 -1.45 -0.32 -7.97
N GLY A 109 -1.01 0.09 -9.17
CA GLY A 109 -1.58 1.18 -9.95
C GLY A 109 -1.27 2.58 -9.40
N TYR A 110 -0.26 2.71 -8.54
CA TYR A 110 0.20 4.00 -8.02
C TYR A 110 1.18 4.71 -8.96
N MET A 111 1.84 3.96 -9.83
CA MET A 111 2.69 4.48 -10.90
C MET A 111 2.43 3.78 -12.24
N THR A 112 2.89 4.38 -13.33
CA THR A 112 2.99 3.77 -14.66
C THR A 112 4.46 3.72 -15.08
N LYS A 113 4.88 2.65 -15.76
CA LYS A 113 6.14 2.63 -16.51
C LYS A 113 5.88 3.27 -17.87
N GLU A 114 6.59 4.36 -18.20
CA GLU A 114 6.36 5.10 -19.45
C GLU A 114 7.39 4.76 -20.53
N GLU A 115 8.66 4.62 -20.16
CA GLU A 115 9.75 4.37 -21.12
C GLU A 115 10.79 3.43 -20.52
N GLU A 116 11.34 2.54 -21.35
CA GLU A 116 12.61 1.87 -21.07
C GLU A 116 13.72 2.85 -21.43
N GLN A 117 14.52 3.24 -20.44
CA GLN A 117 15.70 4.06 -20.70
C GLN A 117 16.91 3.14 -20.72
N MET A 118 17.55 3.05 -21.89
CA MET A 118 18.81 2.34 -22.02
C MET A 118 19.89 2.98 -21.15
N GLY A 119 20.75 2.14 -20.62
CA GLY A 119 21.86 2.55 -19.76
C GLY A 119 23.03 3.00 -20.60
N TYR A 120 24.01 3.59 -19.93
CA TYR A 120 25.32 3.70 -20.54
C TYR A 120 25.99 2.31 -20.51
N GLY A 121 26.08 1.65 -21.67
CA GLY A 121 26.78 0.36 -21.88
C GLY A 121 25.90 -0.79 -22.36
N ASP A 122 26.50 -1.96 -22.62
CA ASP A 122 25.85 -3.22 -23.09
C ASP A 122 24.97 -3.91 -22.02
N GLN A 123 24.40 -3.16 -21.08
CA GLN A 123 23.47 -3.69 -20.08
C GLN A 123 22.04 -3.39 -20.49
N ASP A 124 21.34 -4.42 -20.97
CA ASP A 124 19.91 -4.42 -21.33
C ASP A 124 18.96 -4.15 -20.13
N ASP A 125 19.49 -3.96 -18.91
CA ASP A 125 18.72 -3.87 -17.65
C ASP A 125 18.80 -2.50 -16.95
N ALA A 126 18.92 -1.42 -17.72
CA ALA A 126 19.52 -0.20 -17.20
C ALA A 126 18.66 0.66 -16.27
N THR A 127 17.48 1.13 -16.67
CA THR A 127 16.52 1.86 -15.83
C THR A 127 15.22 2.08 -16.62
N ALA A 128 14.15 2.48 -15.94
CA ALA A 128 12.93 2.92 -16.60
C ALA A 128 12.40 4.21 -15.97
N ARG A 129 11.66 4.99 -16.75
CA ARG A 129 10.94 6.15 -16.26
C ARG A 129 9.56 5.73 -15.73
N PHE A 130 9.26 6.15 -14.51
CA PHE A 130 8.01 5.89 -13.82
C PHE A 130 7.28 7.20 -13.51
N ALA A 131 6.04 7.32 -13.96
CA ALA A 131 5.17 8.46 -13.65
C ALA A 131 4.13 8.12 -12.59
N ILE A 132 3.76 9.09 -11.76
CA ILE A 132 2.77 8.90 -10.70
C ILE A 132 1.35 9.01 -11.25
N THR A 133 0.47 8.06 -10.89
CA THR A 133 -0.94 8.12 -11.28
C THR A 133 -1.76 9.04 -10.36
N LYS A 134 -2.99 9.37 -10.76
CA LYS A 134 -3.96 10.05 -9.87
C LYS A 134 -4.17 9.28 -8.56
N LYS A 135 -4.18 7.94 -8.63
CA LYS A 135 -4.30 7.06 -7.46
C LYS A 135 -3.07 7.20 -6.54
N GLY A 136 -1.86 7.24 -7.11
CA GLY A 136 -0.63 7.47 -6.36
C GLY A 136 -0.60 8.84 -5.67
N LYS A 137 -1.00 9.90 -6.39
CA LYS A 137 -1.11 11.26 -5.82
C LYS A 137 -2.08 11.29 -4.62
N ASN A 138 -3.24 10.64 -4.76
CA ASN A 138 -4.22 10.56 -3.67
C ASN A 138 -3.69 9.79 -2.46
N LEU A 139 -2.93 8.71 -2.68
CA LEU A 139 -2.31 7.94 -1.61
C LEU A 139 -1.35 8.81 -0.79
N VAL A 140 -0.43 9.50 -1.47
CA VAL A 140 0.57 10.36 -0.81
C VAL A 140 -0.11 11.44 0.03
N LYS A 141 -1.05 12.18 -0.56
CA LYS A 141 -1.78 13.26 0.11
C LYS A 141 -2.59 12.82 1.31
N LYS A 142 -3.11 11.59 1.28
CA LYS A 142 -3.98 11.08 2.36
C LYS A 142 -3.19 10.48 3.53
N TRP A 143 -2.02 9.91 3.28
CA TRP A 143 -1.32 9.09 4.26
C TRP A 143 0.05 9.63 4.69
N PHE A 144 0.66 10.52 3.91
CA PHE A 144 2.08 10.89 4.06
C PHE A 144 2.37 12.39 3.91
N VAL A 145 1.33 13.22 3.82
CA VAL A 145 1.36 14.70 3.83
C VAL A 145 0.44 15.16 4.96
#